data_AF-A0A2N2DWH2-F1
#
_entry.id   AF-A0A2N2DWH2-F1
#
_cell.length_a   1.000
_cell.length_b   1.000
_cell.length_c   1.000
_cell.angle_alpha   90.00
_cell.angle_beta   90.00
_cell.angle_gamma   90.00
#
_symmetry.space_group_name_H-M   'P 1'
#
loop_
_entity.id
_entity.type
_entity.pdbx_description
1 polymer ?
#
loop_
_entity_poly.entity_id
_entity_poly.type
_entity_poly.pdbx_seq_one_letter_code
_entity_poly.pdbx_strand_id
1 'polypeptide(L)'
;MESLRELYKSGPGPSSSHTLAPRRASLLFMERVEGMIYAKVELYGSLSLTGKGHYTDKVIIDTFAPTPCTVEFKLDWQYPFPNGMIIKAFGEDDQLLLEWVVYSIGGGSIMILNEDFDFQRQIYPHRNFEEI
;
A
#
# COMPACT_ATOMS: atom_id res chain seq x y z
N MET A 1 11.17 -0.95 19.76
CA MET A 1 10.36 0.18 19.23
C MET A 1 10.88 0.62 17.85
N GLU A 2 10.00 1.06 16.95
CA GLU A 2 10.37 1.64 15.65
C GLU A 2 11.11 2.98 15.80
N SER A 3 11.76 3.47 14.74
CA SER A 3 12.41 4.79 14.74
C SER A 3 11.46 5.91 15.20
N LEU A 4 11.97 6.95 15.86
CA LEU A 4 11.21 8.20 16.09
C LEU A 4 10.65 8.79 14.77
N ARG A 5 11.33 8.54 13.64
CA ARG A 5 10.88 8.95 12.30
C ARG A 5 9.57 8.27 11.86
N GLU A 6 9.24 7.10 12.40
CA GLU A 6 7.98 6.42 12.08
C GLU A 6 6.77 7.10 12.73
N LEU A 7 6.98 7.87 13.81
CA LEU A 7 5.92 8.68 14.44
C LEU A 7 5.62 9.97 13.65
N TYR A 8 6.61 10.52 12.93
CA TYR A 8 6.51 11.78 12.20
C TYR A 8 6.85 11.59 10.72
N LYS A 9 5.85 11.17 9.94
CA LYS A 9 5.97 10.96 8.48
C LYS A 9 5.36 12.15 7.73
N SER A 10 6.16 12.78 6.87
CA SER A 10 5.61 13.73 5.88
C SER A 10 4.96 12.96 4.73
N GLY A 11 3.78 13.40 4.30
CA GLY A 11 3.06 12.76 3.22
C GLY A 11 1.80 13.52 2.83
N PRO A 12 1.15 13.15 1.71
CA PRO A 12 -0.11 13.76 1.31
C PRO A 12 -1.18 13.50 2.39
N GLY A 13 -1.83 14.55 2.87
CA GLY A 13 -3.04 14.43 3.70
C GLY A 13 -4.25 13.95 2.88
N PRO A 14 -5.39 13.59 3.48
CA PRO A 14 -5.77 13.82 4.88
C PRO A 14 -5.57 12.63 5.85
N SER A 15 -5.22 11.43 5.35
CA SER A 15 -5.11 10.21 6.19
C SER A 15 -3.97 9.30 5.75
N SER A 16 -2.97 9.12 6.61
CA SER A 16 -1.78 8.30 6.32
C SER A 16 -2.10 6.86 5.92
N SER A 17 -3.18 6.26 6.43
CA SER A 17 -3.57 4.90 6.05
C SER A 17 -4.19 4.83 4.66
N HIS A 18 -4.75 5.94 4.16
CA HIS A 18 -5.49 6.02 2.89
C HIS A 18 -4.72 6.77 1.79
N THR A 19 -3.64 7.47 2.13
CA THR A 19 -2.80 8.19 1.17
C THR A 19 -1.38 7.66 1.19
N LEU A 20 -0.72 7.67 2.35
CA LEU A 20 0.69 7.30 2.47
C LEU A 20 0.92 5.80 2.29
N ALA A 21 0.10 4.95 2.90
CA ALA A 21 0.20 3.50 2.74
C ALA A 21 -0.02 3.07 1.28
N PRO A 22 -1.11 3.47 0.59
CA PRO A 22 -1.31 3.17 -0.83
C PRO A 22 -0.18 3.69 -1.72
N ARG A 23 0.27 4.93 -1.52
CA ARG A 23 1.42 5.49 -2.25
C ARG A 23 2.68 4.65 -2.06
N ARG A 24 3.00 4.30 -0.81
CA ARG A 24 4.19 3.53 -0.47
C ARG A 24 4.15 2.16 -1.11
N ALA A 25 3.01 1.49 -1.05
CA ALA A 25 2.81 0.20 -1.68
C ALA A 25 2.95 0.27 -3.21
N SER A 26 2.38 1.28 -3.87
CA SER A 26 2.55 1.52 -5.31
C SER A 26 4.01 1.74 -5.70
N LEU A 27 4.75 2.57 -4.95
CA LEU A 27 6.17 2.82 -5.21
C LEU A 27 7.01 1.54 -5.13
N LEU A 28 6.85 0.78 -4.04
CA LEU A 28 7.58 -0.47 -3.83
C LEU A 28 7.22 -1.53 -4.87
N PHE A 29 5.95 -1.56 -5.29
CA PHE A 29 5.50 -2.48 -6.33
C PHE A 29 6.17 -2.17 -7.68
N MET A 30 6.31 -0.89 -8.04
CA MET A 30 7.00 -0.47 -9.26
C MET A 30 8.48 -0.82 -9.25
N GLU A 31 9.14 -0.76 -8.08
CA GLU A 31 10.55 -1.17 -7.95
C GLU A 31 10.75 -2.68 -8.17
N ARG A 32 9.68 -3.48 -8.05
CA ARG A 32 9.75 -4.95 -8.13
C ARG A 32 9.43 -5.50 -9.52
N VAL A 33 8.69 -4.76 -10.35
CA VAL A 33 8.21 -5.22 -11.65
C VAL A 33 8.98 -4.60 -12.81
N GLU A 34 9.48 -5.44 -13.70
CA GLU A 34 10.07 -5.02 -14.97
C GLU A 34 9.09 -5.26 -16.12
N GLY A 35 9.09 -4.39 -17.15
CA GLY A 35 8.25 -4.57 -18.35
C GLY A 35 6.75 -4.30 -18.17
N MET A 36 6.36 -3.62 -17.08
CA MET A 36 4.97 -3.24 -16.84
C MET A 36 4.48 -2.22 -17.88
N ILE A 37 3.38 -2.54 -18.55
CA ILE A 37 2.66 -1.66 -19.49
C ILE A 37 1.54 -0.90 -18.77
N TYR A 38 0.81 -1.56 -17.87
CA TYR A 38 -0.22 -0.93 -17.06
C TYR A 38 -0.44 -1.66 -15.74
N ALA A 39 -1.02 -0.96 -14.77
CA ALA A 39 -1.39 -1.50 -13.47
C ALA A 39 -2.92 -1.49 -13.27
N LYS A 40 -3.42 -2.46 -12.49
CA LYS A 40 -4.78 -2.45 -11.94
C LYS A 40 -4.68 -2.55 -10.43
N VAL A 41 -5.39 -1.66 -9.74
CA VAL A 41 -5.45 -1.65 -8.28
C VAL A 41 -6.88 -1.82 -7.81
N GLU A 42 -7.08 -2.75 -6.90
CA GLU A 42 -8.37 -3.03 -6.29
C GLU A 42 -8.32 -2.68 -4.82
N LEU A 43 -9.24 -1.85 -4.36
CA LEU A 43 -9.34 -1.40 -2.98
C LEU A 43 -10.50 -2.12 -2.28
N TYR A 44 -10.26 -2.52 -1.04
CA TYR A 44 -11.19 -3.33 -0.24
C TYR A 44 -11.36 -2.79 1.18
N GLY A 45 -12.47 -3.19 1.82
CA GLY A 45 -12.83 -2.79 3.18
C GLY A 45 -12.81 -1.26 3.37
N SER A 46 -12.16 -0.73 4.41
CA SER A 46 -12.21 0.72 4.70
C SER A 46 -11.55 1.58 3.62
N LEU A 47 -10.50 1.06 2.95
CA LEU A 47 -9.86 1.71 1.79
C LEU A 47 -10.86 1.84 0.64
N SER A 48 -11.72 0.83 0.46
CA SER A 48 -12.77 0.88 -0.56
C SER A 48 -13.89 1.87 -0.17
N LEU A 49 -14.38 1.74 1.07
CA LEU A 49 -15.55 2.50 1.54
C LEU A 49 -15.29 4.00 1.62
N THR A 50 -14.09 4.41 2.01
CA THR A 50 -13.77 5.81 2.27
C THR A 50 -12.66 6.36 1.37
N GLY A 51 -12.04 5.55 0.52
CA GLY A 51 -10.87 5.94 -0.26
C GLY A 51 -11.12 7.10 -1.22
N LYS A 52 -12.30 7.19 -1.84
CA LYS A 52 -12.66 8.36 -2.68
C LYS A 52 -12.63 9.67 -1.90
N GLY A 53 -13.14 9.69 -0.67
CA GLY A 53 -13.12 10.87 0.20
C GLY A 53 -11.71 11.25 0.69
N HIS A 54 -10.79 10.29 0.68
CA HIS A 54 -9.38 10.48 1.05
C HIS A 54 -8.45 10.64 -0.15
N TYR A 55 -8.98 10.68 -1.38
CA TYR A 55 -8.21 10.74 -2.64
C TYR A 55 -7.24 9.56 -2.82
N THR A 56 -7.57 8.38 -2.27
CA THR A 56 -6.74 7.18 -2.36
C THR A 56 -6.50 6.77 -3.81
N ASP A 57 -7.54 6.78 -4.64
CA ASP A 57 -7.48 6.50 -6.07
C ASP A 57 -6.54 7.46 -6.80
N LYS A 58 -6.70 8.76 -6.56
CA LYS A 58 -5.86 9.78 -7.17
C LYS A 58 -4.40 9.59 -6.79
N VAL A 59 -4.10 9.36 -5.51
CA VAL A 59 -2.73 9.13 -5.04
C VAL A 59 -2.11 7.91 -5.71
N ILE A 60 -2.87 6.81 -5.87
CA ILE A 60 -2.40 5.61 -6.55
C ILE A 60 -2.10 5.91 -8.03
N ILE A 61 -3.04 6.52 -8.73
CA ILE A 61 -2.91 6.86 -10.16
C ILE A 61 -1.72 7.81 -10.38
N ASP A 62 -1.62 8.87 -9.59
CA ASP A 62 -0.53 9.84 -9.65
C ASP A 62 0.83 9.19 -9.36
N THR A 63 0.85 8.13 -8.53
CA THR A 63 2.09 7.40 -8.20
C THR A 63 2.54 6.50 -9.34
N PHE A 64 1.63 5.86 -10.06
CA PHE A 64 1.97 5.00 -11.21
C PHE A 64 2.33 5.79 -12.48
N ALA A 65 1.94 7.07 -12.56
CA ALA A 65 2.24 7.91 -13.72
C ALA A 65 3.76 7.95 -14.04
N PRO A 66 4.16 7.88 -15.32
CA PRO A 66 3.32 7.96 -16.52
C PRO A 66 2.66 6.63 -16.94
N THR A 67 2.92 5.54 -16.23
CA THR A 67 2.34 4.23 -16.55
C THR A 67 0.83 4.22 -16.25
N PRO A 68 -0.03 3.80 -17.20
CA PRO A 68 -1.47 3.74 -16.97
C PRO A 68 -1.84 2.88 -15.75
N CYS A 69 -2.73 3.39 -14.91
CA CYS A 69 -3.25 2.67 -13.75
C CYS A 69 -4.77 2.88 -13.63
N THR A 70 -5.51 1.80 -13.41
CA THR A 70 -6.93 1.87 -13.04
C THR A 70 -7.13 1.49 -11.58
N VAL A 71 -8.11 2.12 -10.92
CA VAL A 71 -8.46 1.84 -9.52
C VAL A 71 -9.92 1.42 -9.43
N GLU A 72 -10.16 0.27 -8.85
CA GLU A 72 -11.50 -0.30 -8.62
C GLU A 72 -11.80 -0.39 -7.12
N PHE A 73 -13.02 -0.02 -6.74
CA PHE A 73 -13.51 -0.08 -5.36
C PHE A 73 -14.41 -1.30 -5.22
N LYS A 74 -13.97 -2.31 -4.47
CA LYS A 74 -14.68 -3.58 -4.29
C LYS A 74 -15.16 -3.74 -2.85
N LEU A 75 -16.34 -4.36 -2.69
CA LEU A 75 -16.97 -4.60 -1.38
C LEU A 75 -16.66 -6.00 -0.84
N ASP A 76 -16.62 -7.00 -1.72
CA ASP A 76 -16.38 -8.38 -1.34
C ASP A 76 -14.91 -8.60 -1.04
N TRP A 77 -14.60 -8.85 0.23
CA TRP A 77 -13.24 -9.01 0.73
C TRP A 77 -13.11 -10.32 1.49
N GLN A 78 -12.21 -11.19 1.02
CA GLN A 78 -12.05 -12.55 1.51
C GLN A 78 -10.97 -12.67 2.61
N TYR A 79 -10.25 -11.58 2.88
CA TYR A 79 -9.11 -11.57 3.79
C TYR A 79 -9.45 -10.94 5.15
N PRO A 80 -8.76 -11.33 6.23
CA PRO A 80 -9.17 -10.99 7.59
C PRO A 80 -8.97 -9.51 7.98
N PHE A 81 -8.21 -8.74 7.21
CA PHE A 81 -7.86 -7.35 7.57
C PHE A 81 -8.71 -6.33 6.81
N PRO A 82 -9.22 -5.27 7.46
CA PRO A 82 -10.20 -4.36 6.86
C PRO A 82 -9.61 -3.38 5.85
N ASN A 83 -8.29 -3.22 5.74
CA ASN A 83 -7.67 -2.20 4.88
C ASN A 83 -6.85 -2.87 3.78
N GLY A 84 -7.57 -3.49 2.85
CA GLY A 84 -6.99 -4.32 1.80
C GLY A 84 -6.78 -3.58 0.48
N MET A 85 -5.69 -3.91 -0.20
CA MET A 85 -5.43 -3.49 -1.56
C MET A 85 -4.77 -4.63 -2.34
N ILE A 86 -5.23 -4.87 -3.56
CA ILE A 86 -4.55 -5.79 -4.49
C ILE A 86 -3.96 -4.95 -5.63
N ILE A 87 -2.67 -5.10 -5.91
CA ILE A 87 -1.99 -4.44 -7.02
C ILE A 87 -1.58 -5.51 -8.04
N LYS A 88 -1.91 -5.29 -9.31
CA LYS A 88 -1.57 -6.18 -10.42
C LYS A 88 -0.84 -5.42 -11.52
N ALA A 89 0.27 -5.97 -12.00
CA ALA A 89 1.00 -5.46 -13.15
C ALA A 89 0.74 -6.32 -14.38
N PHE A 90 0.57 -5.68 -15.52
CA PHE A 90 0.38 -6.35 -16.80
C PHE A 90 1.43 -5.91 -17.81
N GLY A 91 1.94 -6.85 -18.60
CA GLY A 91 2.90 -6.64 -19.67
C GLY A 91 2.24 -6.63 -21.05
N GLU A 92 3.00 -7.00 -22.10
CA GLU A 92 2.47 -7.23 -23.44
C GLU A 92 1.38 -8.33 -23.43
N ASP A 93 0.40 -8.21 -24.33
CA ASP A 93 -0.71 -9.16 -24.49
C ASP A 93 -1.51 -9.46 -23.21
N ASP A 94 -1.67 -8.48 -22.31
CA ASP A 94 -2.39 -8.60 -21.04
C ASP A 94 -1.83 -9.69 -20.10
N GLN A 95 -0.55 -10.06 -20.25
CA GLN A 95 0.08 -11.04 -19.36
C GLN A 95 0.24 -10.48 -17.94
N LEU A 96 -0.20 -11.23 -16.93
CA LEU A 96 0.01 -10.86 -15.53
C LEU A 96 1.48 -11.08 -15.14
N LEU A 97 2.18 -10.00 -14.81
CA LEU A 97 3.60 -10.04 -14.43
C LEU A 97 3.80 -10.24 -12.92
N LEU A 98 2.99 -9.55 -12.11
CA LEU A 98 3.10 -9.57 -10.66
C LEU A 98 1.75 -9.23 -10.03
N GLU A 99 1.43 -9.88 -8.92
CA GLU A 99 0.26 -9.57 -8.08
C GLU A 99 0.68 -9.51 -6.61
N TRP A 100 0.37 -8.39 -5.95
CA TRP A 100 0.58 -8.20 -4.52
C TRP A 100 -0.73 -7.99 -3.79
N VAL A 101 -0.88 -8.68 -2.66
CA VAL A 101 -1.94 -8.44 -1.68
C VAL A 101 -1.36 -7.65 -0.52
N VAL A 102 -1.81 -6.40 -0.38
CA VAL A 102 -1.24 -5.40 0.51
C VAL A 102 -2.26 -4.98 1.57
N TYR A 103 -1.78 -4.77 2.79
CA TYR A 103 -2.56 -4.32 3.93
C TYR A 103 -2.00 -3.04 4.51
N SER A 104 -2.87 -2.07 4.78
CA SER A 104 -2.52 -0.89 5.56
C SER A 104 -2.71 -1.19 7.05
N ILE A 105 -1.60 -1.36 7.78
CA ILE A 105 -1.59 -1.74 9.21
C ILE A 105 -1.63 -0.53 10.17
N GLY A 106 -1.79 0.68 9.63
CA GLY A 106 -1.85 1.93 10.40
C GLY A 106 -0.56 2.75 10.33
N GLY A 107 -0.66 4.06 10.59
CA GLY A 107 0.50 4.97 10.55
C GLY A 107 1.21 5.07 9.19
N GLY A 108 0.57 4.65 8.09
CA GLY A 108 1.19 4.57 6.76
C GLY A 108 2.13 3.38 6.57
N SER A 109 2.17 2.45 7.51
CA SER A 109 2.89 1.18 7.38
C SER A 109 2.04 0.18 6.59
N ILE A 110 2.73 -0.69 5.85
CA ILE A 110 2.10 -1.69 4.98
C ILE A 110 2.66 -3.08 5.28
N MET A 111 1.86 -4.10 4.97
CA MET A 111 2.26 -5.50 4.98
C MET A 111 1.86 -6.12 3.64
N ILE A 112 2.73 -6.95 3.05
CA ILE A 112 2.48 -7.64 1.79
C ILE A 112 2.41 -9.13 2.12
N LEU A 113 1.28 -9.80 1.85
CA LEU A 113 1.11 -11.19 2.27
C LEU A 113 1.92 -12.19 1.44
N ASN A 114 2.15 -11.87 0.17
CA ASN A 114 2.79 -12.80 -0.76
C ASN A 114 4.31 -12.56 -0.88
N GLU A 115 4.89 -11.76 0.01
CA GLU A 115 6.31 -11.43 0.05
C GLU A 115 6.80 -11.42 1.50
N ASP A 116 7.95 -12.03 1.79
CA ASP A 116 8.64 -11.90 3.07
C ASP A 116 9.35 -10.54 3.15
N PHE A 117 8.57 -9.47 3.26
CA PHE A 117 9.07 -8.09 3.26
C PHE A 117 8.75 -7.40 4.59
N ASP A 118 9.74 -7.34 5.50
CA ASP A 118 9.61 -6.65 6.79
C ASP A 118 10.20 -5.22 6.73
N PHE A 119 9.31 -4.22 6.65
CA PHE A 119 9.68 -2.81 6.70
C PHE A 119 9.85 -2.27 8.13
N GLN A 120 9.42 -3.02 9.15
CA GLN A 120 9.42 -2.58 10.55
C GLN A 120 10.73 -2.98 11.23
N ARG A 121 11.86 -2.46 10.73
CA ARG A 121 13.15 -2.68 11.39
C ARG A 121 13.10 -2.07 12.79
N GLN A 122 13.07 -2.93 13.81
CA GLN A 122 13.16 -2.49 15.21
C GLN A 122 14.51 -1.81 15.43
N ILE A 123 14.48 -0.49 15.68
CA ILE A 123 15.69 0.30 15.94
C ILE A 123 16.01 0.30 17.42
N TYR A 124 14.98 0.36 18.28
CA TYR A 124 15.16 0.38 19.73
C TYR A 124 14.88 -1.00 20.33
N PRO A 125 15.77 -1.51 21.20
CA PRO A 125 15.62 -2.84 21.80
C PRO A 125 14.52 -2.88 22.86
N HIS A 126 14.17 -1.74 23.45
CA HIS A 126 13.22 -1.62 24.55
C HIS A 126 11.78 -1.93 24.10
N ARG A 127 11.06 -2.68 24.93
CA ARG A 127 9.72 -3.25 24.68
C ARG A 127 8.67 -2.79 25.69
N ASN A 128 9.09 -2.33 26.85
CA ASN A 128 8.21 -1.86 27.92
C ASN A 128 8.84 -0.65 28.63
N PHE A 129 8.05 -0.05 29.53
CA PHE A 129 8.48 1.13 30.29
C PHE A 129 9.58 0.83 31.32
N GLU A 130 9.72 -0.42 31.76
CA GLU A 130 10.77 -0.83 32.71
C GLU A 130 12.15 -0.90 32.05
N GLU A 131 12.19 -1.01 30.72
CA GLU A 131 13.40 -1.11 29.91
C GLU A 131 13.93 0.25 29.41
N ILE A 132 13.23 1.37 29.67
CA ILE A 132 13.58 2.74 29.22
C ILE A 132 14.10 3.56 30.40
#